data_AF-A0A939FDI1-F1
#
_entry.id   AF-A0A939FDI1-F1
#
_cell.length_a   1.000
_cell.length_b   1.000
_cell.length_c   1.000
_cell.angle_alpha   90.00
_cell.angle_beta   90.00
_cell.angle_gamma   90.00
#
_symmetry.space_group_name_H-M   'P 1'
#
loop_
_entity.id
_entity.type
_entity.pdbx_description
1 polymer ?
#
loop_
_entity_poly.entity_id
_entity_poly.type
_entity_poly.pdbx_seq_one_letter_code
_entity_poly.pdbx_strand_id
1 'polypeptide(L)'
;PGHPPLTIKLEMKAGFQSRFGLGPTQLDQTVAAHLGSTVFRPADLLTRPGGGRYATLDEAAVAGNWPTRAQLAGKVILEVIPGTVEESNPTDTLWTDAEYAGHLRDLQSAGTIDSAQIFPAVHNAAVGDPRTRYADTSLRPWFVAFDGDAATYLNGTIDTGWYDTRHYLLVMTDAQNVPPALDPANPSAADARARVAKLAAAHASIASNDWTALPDVQSLALPRGTG
;
A
#
# COMPACT_ATOMS: atom_id res chain seq x y z
N PRO A 1 4.36 16.94 -15.23
CA PRO A 1 4.09 17.84 -14.08
C PRO A 1 2.60 17.87 -13.77
N GLY A 2 2.20 17.79 -12.49
CA GLY A 2 0.79 17.90 -12.08
C GLY A 2 -0.13 16.74 -12.50
N HIS A 3 0.41 15.56 -12.81
CA HIS A 3 -0.42 14.37 -13.07
C HIS A 3 -1.18 13.96 -11.78
N PRO A 4 -2.31 13.24 -11.89
CA PRO A 4 -2.91 12.60 -10.72
C PRO A 4 -1.88 11.73 -9.97
N PRO A 5 -1.92 11.64 -8.63
CA PRO A 5 -0.98 10.80 -7.90
C PRO A 5 -1.04 9.35 -8.40
N LEU A 6 0.13 8.75 -8.54
CA LEU A 6 0.28 7.35 -8.96
C LEU A 6 0.73 6.52 -7.78
N THR A 7 0.16 5.33 -7.63
CA THR A 7 0.69 4.31 -6.73
C THR A 7 1.39 3.25 -7.57
N ILE A 8 2.64 2.95 -7.24
CA ILE A 8 3.41 1.86 -7.86
C ILE A 8 3.58 0.77 -6.81
N LYS A 9 2.95 -0.38 -7.06
CA LYS A 9 3.07 -1.59 -6.25
C LYS A 9 4.25 -2.42 -6.74
N LEU A 10 5.16 -2.77 -5.83
CA LEU A 10 6.31 -3.62 -6.06
C LEU A 10 6.09 -4.96 -5.35
N GLU A 11 5.85 -6.01 -6.11
CA GLU A 11 5.86 -7.37 -5.57
C GLU A 11 7.26 -7.97 -5.68
N MET A 12 7.93 -8.12 -4.55
CA MET A 12 9.31 -8.61 -4.49
C MET A 12 9.32 -10.13 -4.60
N LYS A 13 9.19 -10.65 -5.83
CA LYS A 13 8.96 -12.09 -6.09
C LYS A 13 9.79 -13.02 -5.21
N ALA A 14 11.09 -12.75 -5.05
CA ALA A 14 12.04 -13.57 -4.31
C ALA A 14 12.59 -12.90 -3.02
N GLY A 15 11.86 -11.92 -2.48
CA GLY A 15 12.29 -11.13 -1.34
C GLY A 15 13.49 -10.22 -1.63
N PHE A 16 13.99 -9.56 -0.58
CA PHE A 16 15.27 -8.87 -0.63
C PHE A 16 16.43 -9.85 -0.62
N GLN A 17 17.53 -9.42 -1.21
CA GLN A 17 18.74 -10.23 -1.36
C GLN A 17 19.94 -9.44 -0.82
N SER A 18 19.83 -9.01 0.44
CA SER A 18 20.76 -8.09 1.12
C SER A 18 22.22 -8.57 1.09
N ARG A 19 22.47 -9.89 1.08
CA ARG A 19 23.83 -10.47 0.92
C ARG A 19 24.48 -10.19 -0.44
N PHE A 20 23.66 -9.92 -1.47
CA PHE A 20 24.10 -9.56 -2.81
C PHE A 20 24.00 -8.04 -3.07
N GLY A 21 23.77 -7.24 -2.03
CA GLY A 21 23.62 -5.79 -2.16
C GLY A 21 22.29 -5.37 -2.78
N LEU A 22 21.24 -6.20 -2.64
CA LEU A 22 19.89 -5.94 -3.13
C LEU A 22 18.91 -5.90 -1.95
N GLY A 23 19.25 -5.11 -0.93
CA GLY A 23 18.42 -4.89 0.25
C GLY A 23 17.58 -3.61 0.19
N PRO A 24 16.80 -3.31 1.24
CA PRO A 24 15.97 -2.11 1.33
C PRO A 24 16.71 -0.81 1.02
N THR A 25 17.93 -0.66 1.56
CA THR A 25 18.78 0.54 1.34
C THR A 25 19.12 0.73 -0.14
N GLN A 26 19.49 -0.33 -0.86
CA GLN A 26 19.83 -0.22 -2.28
C GLN A 26 18.61 0.03 -3.16
N LEU A 27 17.45 -0.52 -2.77
CA LEU A 27 16.18 -0.20 -3.43
C LEU A 27 15.83 1.29 -3.27
N ASP A 28 15.91 1.83 -2.06
CA ASP A 28 15.68 3.26 -1.79
C ASP A 28 16.64 4.15 -2.59
N GLN A 29 17.93 3.80 -2.63
CA GLN A 29 18.92 4.54 -3.43
C GLN A 29 18.57 4.53 -4.91
N THR A 30 18.13 3.38 -5.44
CA THR A 30 17.72 3.24 -6.84
C THR A 30 16.49 4.09 -7.14
N VAL A 31 15.48 4.05 -6.27
CA VAL A 31 14.27 4.88 -6.40
C VAL A 31 14.61 6.37 -6.34
N ALA A 32 15.41 6.78 -5.35
CA ALA A 32 15.80 8.18 -5.18
C ALA A 32 16.59 8.70 -6.40
N ALA A 33 17.46 7.87 -6.99
CA ALA A 33 18.22 8.23 -8.18
C ALA A 33 17.35 8.46 -9.43
N HIS A 34 16.21 7.77 -9.55
CA HIS A 34 15.35 7.83 -10.75
C HIS A 34 14.13 8.73 -10.59
N LEU A 35 13.48 8.71 -9.41
CA LEU A 35 12.25 9.46 -9.15
C LEU A 35 12.49 10.71 -8.30
N GLY A 36 13.54 10.70 -7.46
CA GLY A 36 13.92 11.82 -6.60
C GLY A 36 12.74 12.40 -5.83
N SER A 37 12.58 13.72 -5.89
CA SER A 37 11.50 14.45 -5.19
C SER A 37 10.08 14.18 -5.68
N THR A 38 9.90 13.34 -6.72
CA THR A 38 8.57 12.93 -7.21
C THR A 38 7.90 11.97 -6.22
N VAL A 39 8.68 11.25 -5.41
CA VAL A 39 8.14 10.32 -4.42
C VAL A 39 7.50 11.09 -3.26
N PHE A 40 6.31 10.68 -2.85
CA PHE A 40 5.77 10.96 -1.52
C PHE A 40 6.21 9.83 -0.59
N ARG A 41 7.11 10.15 0.34
CA ARG A 41 7.90 9.18 1.12
C ARG A 41 7.30 8.95 2.50
N PRO A 42 7.70 7.88 3.20
CA PRO A 42 7.38 7.68 4.63
C PRO A 42 7.69 8.91 5.50
N ALA A 43 8.85 9.54 5.29
CA ALA A 43 9.23 10.76 6.01
C ALA A 43 8.28 11.95 5.77
N ASP A 44 7.69 12.04 4.58
CA ASP A 44 6.74 13.09 4.24
C ASP A 44 5.42 12.85 5.00
N LEU A 45 4.96 11.59 5.12
CA LEU A 45 3.81 11.23 5.95
C LEU A 45 4.06 11.48 7.45
N LEU A 46 5.29 11.29 7.93
CA LEU A 46 5.63 11.55 9.35
C LEU A 46 5.63 13.04 9.70
N THR A 47 5.76 13.95 8.73
CA THR A 47 5.93 15.37 9.00
C THR A 47 4.62 16.01 9.44
N ARG A 48 4.60 16.61 10.64
CA ARG A 48 3.40 17.24 11.21
C ARG A 48 3.10 18.59 10.55
N PRO A 49 1.83 18.97 10.38
CA PRO A 49 1.47 20.34 10.09
C PRO A 49 1.98 21.26 11.20
N GLY A 50 2.76 22.29 10.85
CA GLY A 50 3.37 23.20 11.83
C GLY A 50 4.75 22.76 12.37
N GLY A 51 5.30 21.64 11.89
CA GLY A 51 6.67 21.22 12.17
C GLY A 51 6.79 20.07 13.18
N GLY A 52 7.96 19.43 13.18
CA GLY A 52 8.21 18.18 13.91
C GLY A 52 7.70 16.94 13.17
N ARG A 53 7.79 15.78 13.81
CA ARG A 53 7.38 14.49 13.23
C ARG A 53 6.58 13.65 14.22
N TYR A 54 5.65 12.86 13.70
CA TYR A 54 5.07 11.73 14.41
C TYR A 54 6.16 10.67 14.68
N ALA A 55 5.96 9.85 15.72
CA ALA A 55 6.93 8.83 16.08
C ALA A 55 6.92 7.66 15.09
N THR A 56 5.74 7.34 14.53
CA THR A 56 5.52 6.21 13.63
C THR A 56 4.55 6.59 12.50
N LEU A 57 4.52 5.78 11.44
CA LEU A 57 3.58 5.98 10.34
C LEU A 57 2.13 5.77 10.80
N ASP A 58 1.90 4.80 11.68
CA ASP A 58 0.61 4.53 12.29
C ASP A 58 0.04 5.77 13.00
N GLU A 59 0.83 6.42 13.85
CA GLU A 59 0.41 7.65 14.55
C GLU A 59 0.06 8.76 13.55
N ALA A 60 0.86 8.91 12.49
CA ALA A 60 0.61 9.90 11.44
C ALA A 60 -0.67 9.61 10.64
N ALA A 61 -0.87 8.35 10.24
CA ALA A 61 -2.05 7.94 9.49
C ALA A 61 -3.32 8.13 10.33
N VAL A 62 -3.34 7.62 11.57
CA VAL A 62 -4.50 7.77 12.49
C VAL A 62 -4.80 9.24 12.78
N ALA A 63 -3.79 10.11 12.81
CA ALA A 63 -3.97 11.56 12.93
C ALA A 63 -4.48 12.25 11.65
N GLY A 64 -4.74 11.50 10.57
CA GLY A 64 -5.23 12.03 9.30
C GLY A 64 -4.19 12.78 8.48
N ASN A 65 -2.91 12.42 8.61
CA ASN A 65 -1.82 13.21 8.03
C ASN A 65 -1.54 12.95 6.54
N TRP A 66 -2.32 12.08 5.88
CA TRP A 66 -2.25 11.94 4.43
C TRP A 66 -2.62 13.26 3.75
N PRO A 67 -1.83 13.76 2.79
CA PRO A 67 -2.22 14.94 2.05
C PRO A 67 -3.46 14.67 1.19
N THR A 68 -4.20 15.72 0.88
CA THR A 68 -5.30 15.63 -0.08
C THR A 68 -4.78 15.19 -1.45
N ARG A 69 -5.65 14.57 -2.25
CA ARG A 69 -5.30 14.16 -3.62
C ARG A 69 -4.76 15.31 -4.49
N ALA A 70 -5.24 16.54 -4.24
CA ALA A 70 -4.74 17.74 -4.91
C ALA A 70 -3.31 18.12 -4.47
N GLN A 71 -2.99 17.97 -3.19
CA GLN A 71 -1.62 18.20 -2.67
C GLN A 71 -0.63 17.14 -3.16
N LEU A 72 -1.11 15.94 -3.51
CA LEU A 72 -0.31 14.87 -4.11
C LEU A 72 -0.19 14.98 -5.64
N ALA A 73 -0.65 16.06 -6.27
CA ALA A 73 -0.51 16.22 -7.72
C ALA A 73 0.97 16.17 -8.13
N GLY A 74 1.30 15.33 -9.12
CA GLY A 74 2.66 15.08 -9.58
C GLY A 74 3.50 14.18 -8.67
N LYS A 75 2.88 13.49 -7.70
CA LYS A 75 3.57 12.57 -6.79
C LYS A 75 3.38 11.10 -7.16
N VAL A 76 4.35 10.30 -6.76
CA VAL A 76 4.31 8.84 -6.79
C VAL A 76 4.38 8.32 -5.36
N ILE A 77 3.49 7.39 -5.00
CA ILE A 77 3.56 6.61 -3.76
C ILE A 77 4.03 5.21 -4.16
N LEU A 78 5.02 4.68 -3.43
CA LEU A 78 5.53 3.34 -3.66
C LEU A 78 5.09 2.43 -2.53
N GLU A 79 4.63 1.25 -2.89
CA GLU A 79 4.28 0.18 -1.96
C GLU A 79 5.11 -1.06 -2.27
N VAL A 80 5.53 -1.80 -1.23
CA VAL A 80 6.16 -3.10 -1.40
C VAL A 80 5.38 -4.18 -0.65
N ILE A 81 5.17 -5.32 -1.32
CA ILE A 81 4.60 -6.53 -0.74
C ILE A 81 5.54 -7.73 -0.94
N PRO A 82 5.41 -8.76 -0.09
CA PRO A 82 6.00 -10.05 -0.36
C PRO A 82 5.47 -10.63 -1.68
N GLY A 83 6.29 -11.36 -2.40
CA GLY A 83 5.94 -12.08 -3.61
C GLY A 83 5.92 -13.59 -3.44
N THR A 84 5.21 -14.22 -4.37
CA THR A 84 4.83 -15.64 -4.25
C THR A 84 5.98 -16.65 -4.10
N VAL A 85 7.21 -16.33 -4.56
CA VAL A 85 8.35 -17.27 -4.42
C VAL A 85 8.91 -17.22 -3.01
N GLU A 86 8.97 -16.04 -2.39
CA GLU A 86 9.38 -15.89 -0.99
C GLU A 86 8.37 -16.55 -0.04
N GLU A 87 7.07 -16.43 -0.34
CA GLU A 87 6.01 -17.05 0.47
C GLU A 87 6.12 -18.58 0.53
N SER A 88 6.67 -19.19 -0.53
CA SER A 88 6.86 -20.63 -0.65
C SER A 88 8.25 -21.11 -0.18
N ASN A 89 9.14 -20.20 0.23
CA ASN A 89 10.52 -20.53 0.58
C ASN A 89 10.62 -20.94 2.06
N PRO A 90 10.89 -22.23 2.38
CA PRO A 90 10.94 -22.70 3.77
C PRO A 90 12.16 -22.19 4.56
N THR A 91 13.13 -21.58 3.87
CA THR A 91 14.35 -21.04 4.49
C THR A 91 14.35 -19.53 4.60
N ASP A 92 13.37 -18.86 3.98
CA ASP A 92 13.18 -17.44 4.15
C ASP A 92 12.38 -17.18 5.43
N THR A 93 13.00 -16.46 6.36
CA THR A 93 12.43 -16.18 7.69
C THR A 93 12.14 -14.70 7.89
N LEU A 94 12.49 -13.86 6.90
CA LEU A 94 12.30 -12.42 6.96
C LEU A 94 11.75 -11.96 5.61
N TRP A 95 10.44 -12.02 5.47
CA TRP A 95 9.77 -11.56 4.26
C TRP A 95 9.92 -10.04 4.08
N THR A 96 9.79 -9.63 2.82
CA THR A 96 9.91 -8.27 2.31
C THR A 96 9.23 -7.22 3.17
N ASP A 97 8.01 -7.50 3.62
CA ASP A 97 7.21 -6.60 4.44
C ASP A 97 7.86 -6.36 5.82
N ALA A 98 8.27 -7.42 6.50
CA ALA A 98 8.97 -7.35 7.79
C ALA A 98 10.37 -6.76 7.67
N GLU A 99 11.14 -7.10 6.62
CA GLU A 99 12.48 -6.53 6.39
C GLU A 99 12.39 -5.02 6.17
N TYR A 100 11.47 -4.57 5.31
CA TYR A 100 11.34 -3.16 5.00
C TYR A 100 10.72 -2.35 6.15
N ALA A 101 9.77 -2.91 6.91
CA ALA A 101 9.29 -2.27 8.14
C ALA A 101 10.39 -2.13 9.20
N GLY A 102 11.26 -3.14 9.34
CA GLY A 102 12.44 -3.07 10.20
C GLY A 102 13.41 -1.98 9.75
N HIS A 103 13.65 -1.88 8.44
CA HIS A 103 14.45 -0.80 7.84
C HIS A 103 13.90 0.59 8.16
N LEU A 104 12.58 0.81 8.05
CA LEU A 104 11.96 2.08 8.44
C LEU A 104 12.16 2.41 9.93
N ARG A 105 11.91 1.44 10.81
CA ARG A 105 12.14 1.58 12.26
C ARG A 105 13.59 1.99 12.55
N ASP A 106 14.53 1.31 11.91
CA ASP A 106 15.96 1.49 12.17
C ASP A 106 16.45 2.83 11.61
N LEU A 107 15.99 3.26 10.43
CA LEU A 107 16.23 4.59 9.89
C LEU A 107 15.66 5.70 10.78
N GLN A 108 14.44 5.53 11.31
CA GLN A 108 13.86 6.51 12.24
C GLN A 108 14.71 6.62 13.51
N SER A 109 15.12 5.50 14.09
CA SER A 109 15.98 5.46 15.28
C SER A 109 17.33 6.14 15.03
N ALA A 110 17.89 5.97 13.83
CA ALA A 110 19.13 6.60 13.40
C ALA A 110 18.97 8.08 12.97
N GLY A 111 17.76 8.63 12.91
CA GLY A 111 17.49 9.99 12.44
C GLY A 111 17.68 10.17 10.94
N THR A 112 17.62 9.09 10.16
CA THR A 112 17.89 9.07 8.71
C THR A 112 16.67 8.63 7.88
N ILE A 113 15.47 8.61 8.45
CA ILE A 113 14.21 8.22 7.78
C ILE A 113 13.93 8.95 6.45
N ASP A 114 14.53 10.11 6.22
CA ASP A 114 14.42 10.86 4.96
C ASP A 114 14.97 10.09 3.74
N SER A 115 15.81 9.07 3.95
CA SER A 115 16.30 8.21 2.88
C SER A 115 15.26 7.19 2.41
N ALA A 116 14.28 6.85 3.24
CA ALA A 116 13.24 5.88 2.90
C ALA A 116 12.35 6.37 1.76
N GLN A 117 12.02 5.49 0.81
CA GLN A 117 11.21 5.84 -0.35
C GLN A 117 9.85 5.11 -0.42
N ILE A 118 9.69 4.00 0.29
CA ILE A 118 8.60 3.03 0.03
C ILE A 118 7.80 2.78 1.31
N PHE A 119 6.52 2.46 1.18
CA PHE A 119 5.68 1.99 2.27
C PHE A 119 5.58 0.46 2.21
N PRO A 120 5.94 -0.27 3.27
CA PRO A 120 5.66 -1.70 3.32
C PRO A 120 4.17 -1.93 3.58
N ALA A 121 3.58 -2.89 2.87
CA ALA A 121 2.19 -3.27 3.07
C ALA A 121 2.08 -4.66 3.69
N VAL A 122 1.07 -4.82 4.55
CA VAL A 122 0.70 -6.17 5.02
C VAL A 122 -0.05 -6.86 3.88
N HIS A 123 0.56 -7.87 3.30
CA HIS A 123 -0.05 -8.66 2.24
C HIS A 123 -0.95 -9.77 2.80
N ASN A 124 -1.96 -10.18 2.02
CA ASN A 124 -3.03 -11.11 2.37
C ASN A 124 -4.06 -10.56 3.38
N ALA A 125 -5.31 -10.48 2.90
CA ALA A 125 -6.47 -10.04 3.66
C ALA A 125 -6.68 -10.90 4.92
N ALA A 126 -6.93 -10.26 6.06
CA ALA A 126 -7.14 -10.93 7.33
C ALA A 126 -8.16 -10.20 8.20
N VAL A 127 -8.77 -10.95 9.14
CA VAL A 127 -9.73 -10.42 10.12
C VAL A 127 -8.98 -9.67 11.23
N GLY A 128 -9.56 -8.56 11.70
CA GLY A 128 -8.98 -7.75 12.78
C GLY A 128 -7.85 -6.86 12.28
N ASP A 129 -6.82 -6.66 13.10
CA ASP A 129 -5.60 -5.96 12.71
C ASP A 129 -4.60 -6.97 12.10
N PRO A 130 -4.35 -6.96 10.78
CA PRO A 130 -3.48 -7.94 10.13
C PRO A 130 -2.04 -7.92 10.65
N ARG A 131 -1.61 -6.82 11.28
CA ARG A 131 -0.24 -6.64 11.80
C ARG A 131 0.01 -7.46 13.06
N THR A 132 -1.02 -8.03 13.70
CA THR A 132 -0.81 -8.93 14.85
C THR A 132 -0.08 -10.21 14.46
N ARG A 133 0.04 -10.51 13.16
CA ARG A 133 0.88 -11.61 12.64
C ARG A 133 2.37 -11.42 12.94
N TYR A 134 2.84 -10.18 13.05
CA TYR A 134 4.25 -9.90 13.36
C TYR A 134 4.47 -10.06 14.87
N ALA A 135 5.29 -11.05 15.24
CA ALA A 135 5.66 -11.30 16.64
C ALA A 135 6.45 -10.12 17.23
N ASP A 136 7.35 -9.52 16.45
CA ASP A 136 8.00 -8.25 16.80
C ASP A 136 6.99 -7.10 16.70
N THR A 137 6.45 -6.72 17.85
CA THR A 137 5.46 -5.64 17.95
C THR A 137 6.00 -4.28 17.52
N SER A 138 7.31 -4.07 17.50
CA SER A 138 7.93 -2.80 17.09
C SER A 138 7.83 -2.52 15.59
N LEU A 139 7.54 -3.55 14.78
CA LEU A 139 7.34 -3.42 13.33
C LEU A 139 5.95 -2.91 12.97
N ARG A 140 4.94 -3.27 13.77
CA ARG A 140 3.51 -3.01 13.46
C ARG A 140 3.22 -1.54 13.13
N PRO A 141 3.73 -0.54 13.86
CA PRO A 141 3.44 0.87 13.59
C PRO A 141 4.00 1.42 12.27
N TRP A 142 4.78 0.63 11.53
CA TRP A 142 5.35 1.00 10.23
C TRP A 142 4.51 0.53 9.04
N PHE A 143 3.42 -0.20 9.30
CA PHE A 143 2.47 -0.62 8.30
C PHE A 143 1.21 0.25 8.34
N VAL A 144 1.01 1.02 7.27
CA VAL A 144 -0.17 1.85 7.02
C VAL A 144 -0.80 1.59 5.64
N ALA A 145 -0.26 0.59 4.93
CA ALA A 145 -0.77 0.06 3.68
C ALA A 145 -1.09 -1.43 3.86
N PHE A 146 -2.16 -1.88 3.22
CA PHE A 146 -2.68 -3.24 3.33
C PHE A 146 -3.14 -3.68 1.94
N ASP A 147 -2.78 -4.91 1.57
CA ASP A 147 -2.97 -5.42 0.22
C ASP A 147 -3.51 -6.85 0.27
N GLY A 148 -4.62 -7.10 -0.41
CA GLY A 148 -5.17 -8.45 -0.47
C GLY A 148 -6.36 -8.59 -1.40
N ASP A 149 -6.79 -9.84 -1.59
CA ASP A 149 -7.88 -10.20 -2.49
C ASP A 149 -9.21 -9.52 -2.14
N ALA A 150 -9.80 -8.87 -3.13
CA ALA A 150 -11.05 -8.13 -3.00
C ALA A 150 -12.22 -9.02 -2.57
N ALA A 151 -12.31 -10.25 -3.10
CA ALA A 151 -13.40 -11.15 -2.76
C ALA A 151 -13.33 -11.59 -1.29
N THR A 152 -12.12 -11.78 -0.76
CA THR A 152 -11.86 -12.11 0.64
C THR A 152 -12.25 -10.97 1.56
N TYR A 153 -11.89 -9.73 1.24
CA TYR A 153 -12.35 -8.56 2.00
C TYR A 153 -13.88 -8.44 2.04
N LEU A 154 -14.57 -8.83 0.97
CA LEU A 154 -16.03 -8.72 0.84
C LEU A 154 -16.78 -10.01 1.22
N ASN A 155 -16.13 -11.00 1.82
CA ASN A 155 -16.76 -12.28 2.19
C ASN A 155 -17.65 -12.20 3.44
N GLY A 156 -17.75 -11.02 4.07
CA GLY A 156 -18.58 -10.77 5.26
C GLY A 156 -17.88 -11.00 6.61
N THR A 157 -16.58 -11.34 6.63
CA THR A 157 -15.84 -11.61 7.88
C THR A 157 -14.84 -10.52 8.26
N ILE A 158 -14.45 -9.66 7.32
CA ILE A 158 -13.46 -8.60 7.54
C ILE A 158 -14.18 -7.26 7.59
N ASP A 159 -14.04 -6.53 8.71
CA ASP A 159 -14.50 -5.15 8.83
C ASP A 159 -13.53 -4.22 8.09
N THR A 160 -13.87 -3.85 6.86
CA THR A 160 -13.03 -2.95 6.06
C THR A 160 -13.14 -1.48 6.49
N GLY A 161 -14.13 -1.12 7.32
CA GLY A 161 -14.24 0.21 7.93
C GLY A 161 -13.12 0.50 8.92
N TRP A 162 -12.50 -0.55 9.48
CA TRP A 162 -11.32 -0.44 10.35
C TRP A 162 -10.15 0.29 9.67
N TYR A 163 -9.92 0.02 8.38
CA TYR A 163 -8.86 0.65 7.59
C TYR A 163 -9.17 2.12 7.29
N ASP A 164 -10.43 2.43 7.00
CA ASP A 164 -10.87 3.79 6.66
C ASP A 164 -10.81 4.73 7.86
N THR A 165 -11.33 4.28 9.00
CA THR A 165 -11.34 5.04 10.27
C THR A 165 -9.94 5.38 10.79
N ARG A 166 -8.91 4.67 10.31
CA ARG A 166 -7.49 4.89 10.67
C ARG A 166 -6.69 5.52 9.53
N HIS A 167 -7.36 5.86 8.43
CA HIS A 167 -6.77 6.44 7.24
C HIS A 167 -5.65 5.57 6.65
N TYR A 168 -5.75 4.25 6.74
CA TYR A 168 -4.83 3.33 6.08
C TYR A 168 -5.18 3.16 4.61
N LEU A 169 -4.17 2.95 3.78
CA LEU A 169 -4.36 2.55 2.38
C LEU A 169 -4.77 1.08 2.34
N LEU A 170 -5.86 0.80 1.62
CA LEU A 170 -6.37 -0.55 1.41
C LEU A 170 -6.42 -0.85 -0.08
N VAL A 171 -5.51 -1.68 -0.57
CA VAL A 171 -5.49 -2.20 -1.94
C VAL A 171 -6.28 -3.50 -1.97
N MET A 172 -7.34 -3.51 -2.79
CA MET A 172 -8.14 -4.69 -3.06
C MET A 172 -7.77 -5.22 -4.45
N THR A 173 -7.00 -6.30 -4.47
CA THR A 173 -6.53 -6.97 -5.70
C THR A 173 -7.60 -7.87 -6.27
N ASP A 174 -7.43 -8.28 -7.54
CA ASP A 174 -8.35 -9.17 -8.22
C ASP A 174 -9.81 -8.71 -8.16
N ALA A 175 -10.02 -7.41 -8.37
CA ALA A 175 -11.32 -6.76 -8.25
C ALA A 175 -12.39 -7.46 -9.09
N GLN A 176 -12.03 -8.09 -10.22
CA GLN A 176 -12.91 -8.87 -11.08
C GLN A 176 -13.53 -10.11 -10.39
N ASN A 177 -12.84 -10.71 -9.42
CA ASN A 177 -13.23 -11.98 -8.79
C ASN A 177 -14.35 -11.80 -7.76
N VAL A 178 -14.63 -10.57 -7.30
CA VAL A 178 -15.75 -10.29 -6.39
C VAL A 178 -17.06 -10.78 -7.02
N PRO A 179 -17.86 -11.61 -6.34
CA PRO A 179 -19.13 -12.09 -6.90
C PRO A 179 -20.16 -10.96 -7.18
N PRO A 180 -20.89 -11.04 -8.30
CA PRO A 180 -20.67 -11.97 -9.42
C PRO A 180 -19.38 -11.64 -10.18
N ALA A 181 -18.56 -12.64 -10.51
CA ALA A 181 -17.29 -12.41 -11.20
C ALA A 181 -17.49 -11.73 -12.56
N LEU A 182 -16.55 -10.85 -12.91
CA LEU A 182 -16.47 -10.18 -14.20
C LEU A 182 -15.35 -10.80 -15.05
N ASP A 183 -15.35 -10.51 -16.35
CA ASP A 183 -14.20 -10.85 -17.19
C ASP A 183 -12.93 -10.17 -16.64
N PRO A 184 -11.79 -10.89 -16.57
CA PRO A 184 -10.58 -10.36 -15.97
C PRO A 184 -9.92 -9.25 -16.79
N ALA A 185 -10.17 -9.16 -18.10
CA ALA A 185 -9.51 -8.20 -18.98
C ALA A 185 -10.48 -7.24 -19.67
N ASN A 186 -11.65 -7.75 -20.09
CA ASN A 186 -12.57 -7.05 -20.99
C ASN A 186 -14.04 -7.10 -20.51
N PRO A 187 -14.37 -6.71 -19.26
CA PRO A 187 -15.76 -6.56 -18.85
C PRO A 187 -16.40 -5.36 -19.57
N SER A 188 -17.72 -5.23 -19.46
CA SER A 188 -18.36 -3.99 -19.90
C SER A 188 -17.89 -2.81 -19.03
N ALA A 189 -17.76 -1.62 -19.63
CA ALA A 189 -17.37 -0.43 -18.89
C ALA A 189 -18.36 -0.08 -17.76
N ALA A 190 -19.64 -0.43 -17.91
CA ALA A 190 -20.66 -0.21 -16.88
C ALA A 190 -20.44 -1.13 -15.68
N ASP A 191 -20.21 -2.42 -15.91
CA ASP A 191 -19.97 -3.40 -14.84
C ASP A 191 -18.67 -3.11 -14.10
N ALA A 192 -17.62 -2.73 -14.84
CA ALA A 192 -16.34 -2.33 -14.27
C ALA A 192 -16.47 -1.10 -13.36
N ARG A 193 -17.20 -0.06 -13.79
CA ARG A 193 -17.50 1.11 -12.93
C ARG A 193 -18.31 0.73 -11.69
N ALA A 194 -19.31 -0.12 -11.86
CA ALA A 194 -20.12 -0.61 -10.74
C ALA A 194 -19.28 -1.42 -9.74
N ARG A 195 -18.32 -2.22 -10.21
CA ARG A 195 -17.37 -2.93 -9.36
C ARG A 195 -16.48 -1.97 -8.58
N VAL A 196 -15.90 -0.96 -9.23
CA VAL A 196 -15.07 0.04 -8.54
C VAL A 196 -15.89 0.79 -7.48
N ALA A 197 -17.13 1.20 -7.79
CA ALA A 197 -18.02 1.84 -6.83
C ALA A 197 -18.35 0.92 -5.63
N LYS A 198 -18.62 -0.36 -5.87
CA LYS A 198 -18.84 -1.36 -4.80
C LYS A 198 -17.62 -1.47 -3.88
N LEU A 199 -16.41 -1.49 -4.45
CA LEU A 199 -15.17 -1.57 -3.66
C LEU A 199 -14.87 -0.27 -2.91
N ALA A 200 -15.15 0.90 -3.50
CA ALA A 200 -15.03 2.19 -2.82
C ALA A 200 -15.97 2.27 -1.61
N ALA A 201 -17.23 1.83 -1.76
CA ALA A 201 -18.19 1.73 -0.65
C ALA A 201 -17.74 0.73 0.42
N ALA A 202 -17.02 -0.33 0.03
CA ALA A 202 -16.37 -1.29 0.92
C ALA A 202 -14.98 -0.83 1.41
N HIS A 203 -14.71 0.48 1.39
CA HIS A 203 -13.52 1.12 1.93
C HIS A 203 -12.20 0.78 1.23
N ALA A 204 -12.20 0.34 -0.03
CA ALA A 204 -10.98 0.25 -0.82
C ALA A 204 -10.39 1.65 -1.09
N SER A 205 -9.07 1.77 -1.00
CA SER A 205 -8.33 2.93 -1.52
C SER A 205 -7.98 2.75 -3.00
N ILE A 206 -7.64 1.52 -3.39
CA ILE A 206 -7.30 1.13 -4.76
C ILE A 206 -7.99 -0.21 -5.06
N ALA A 207 -8.63 -0.31 -6.22
CA ALA A 207 -9.12 -1.57 -6.78
C ALA A 207 -8.27 -1.93 -8.01
N SER A 208 -7.56 -3.07 -7.99
CA SER A 208 -6.67 -3.47 -9.09
C SER A 208 -7.18 -4.69 -9.85
N ASN A 209 -6.88 -4.74 -11.15
CA ASN A 209 -7.29 -5.74 -12.13
C ASN A 209 -6.53 -5.48 -13.46
N ASP A 210 -6.84 -6.27 -14.50
CA ASP A 210 -6.21 -6.19 -15.82
C ASP A 210 -7.05 -5.45 -16.89
N TRP A 211 -7.96 -4.55 -16.50
CA TRP A 211 -8.86 -3.82 -17.43
C TRP A 211 -8.16 -2.68 -18.21
N THR A 212 -7.03 -3.01 -18.83
CA THR A 212 -6.16 -2.08 -19.57
C THR A 212 -6.84 -1.40 -20.76
N ALA A 213 -7.90 -2.01 -21.31
CA ALA A 213 -8.71 -1.45 -22.39
C ALA A 213 -9.78 -0.44 -21.94
N LEU A 214 -9.91 -0.16 -20.64
CA LEU A 214 -10.93 0.73 -20.05
C LEU A 214 -10.32 1.97 -19.37
N PRO A 215 -9.76 2.94 -20.12
CA PRO A 215 -9.08 4.12 -19.54
C PRO A 215 -10.00 5.00 -18.68
N ASP A 216 -11.29 5.09 -19.01
CA ASP A 216 -12.28 5.81 -18.19
C ASP A 216 -12.52 5.14 -16.84
N VAL A 217 -12.31 3.83 -16.74
CA VAL A 217 -12.40 3.09 -15.48
C VAL A 217 -11.09 3.21 -14.70
N GLN A 218 -9.94 3.12 -15.37
CA GLN A 218 -8.62 3.29 -14.75
C GLN A 218 -8.43 4.69 -14.14
N SER A 219 -9.05 5.71 -14.73
CA SER A 219 -9.00 7.10 -14.24
C SER A 219 -10.09 7.43 -13.22
N LEU A 220 -10.98 6.49 -12.90
CA LEU A 220 -12.09 6.70 -11.99
C LEU A 220 -11.58 6.90 -10.55
N ALA A 221 -11.99 8.01 -9.94
CA ALA A 221 -11.77 8.30 -8.53
C ALA A 221 -13.13 8.60 -7.88
N LEU A 222 -13.46 7.86 -6.83
CA LEU A 222 -14.71 7.97 -6.08
C LEU A 222 -14.41 8.26 -4.60
N PRO A 223 -15.34 8.88 -3.85
CA PRO A 223 -15.21 8.95 -2.41
C PRO A 223 -15.18 7.54 -1.79
N ARG A 224 -14.32 7.36 -0.80
CA ARG A 224 -14.18 6.10 -0.05
C ARG A 224 -15.23 6.02 1.06
N GLY A 225 -15.79 4.84 1.28
CA GLY A 225 -16.73 4.56 2.38
C GLY A 225 -18.14 5.13 2.18
N THR A 226 -18.45 5.68 1.00
CA THR A 226 -19.80 6.14 0.64
C THR A 226 -20.39 5.20 -0.40
N GLY A 227 -21.55 4.61 -0.10
CA GLY A 227 -22.37 3.82 -1.01
C GLY A 227 -23.69 4.49 -1.35
#